data_AF-A0A1B8V0I6-F1
#
_entry.id   AF-A0A1B8V0I6-F1
#
_cell.length_a   1.000
_cell.length_b   1.000
_cell.length_c   1.000
_cell.angle_alpha   90.00
_cell.angle_beta   90.00
_cell.angle_gamma   90.00
#
_symmetry.space_group_name_H-M   'P 1'
#
loop_
_entity.id
_entity.type
_entity.pdbx_description
1 polymer ?
#
loop_
_entity_poly.entity_id
_entity_poly.type
_entity_poly.pdbx_seq_one_letter_code
_entity_poly.pdbx_strand_id
1 'polypeptide(L)'
;MTPPYCAVCGKDFRGEYFHTGKGGDLLRFRDYAPLADGAVGMPRGAAWFCRMHLEDARTLDAQPLGEAIEVLRRRFGGFPPPAIGPMPDPELWVVCAGSNLAAVLRLVRSSSGWTPAQARERLMAGPFCLASGWPCELAPWVELLRQAGASVEIRYP
;
A
#
# COMPACT_ATOMS: atom_id res chain seq x y z
N MET A 1 15.97 0.45 11.44
CA MET A 1 15.60 1.31 10.29
C MET A 1 14.28 1.98 10.56
N THR A 2 14.14 3.27 10.21
CA THR A 2 12.81 3.91 10.24
C THR A 2 11.89 3.19 9.25
N PRO A 3 10.61 2.97 9.60
CA PRO A 3 9.73 2.22 8.73
C PRO A 3 9.45 2.95 7.40
N PRO A 4 9.09 2.21 6.34
CA PRO A 4 8.71 2.75 5.02
C PRO A 4 7.46 3.65 5.03
N TYR A 5 7.62 4.88 5.54
CA TYR A 5 6.66 5.98 5.39
C TYR A 5 7.20 7.01 4.43
N CYS A 6 6.37 7.53 3.53
CA CYS A 6 6.81 8.57 2.61
C CYS A 6 7.13 9.87 3.37
N ALA A 7 8.34 10.39 3.20
CA ALA A 7 8.78 11.63 3.85
C ALA A 7 8.03 12.90 3.38
N VAL A 8 7.38 12.82 2.22
CA VAL A 8 6.54 13.91 1.66
C VAL A 8 5.12 13.82 2.19
N CYS A 9 4.42 12.71 1.94
CA CYS A 9 2.98 12.61 2.21
C CYS A 9 2.58 11.76 3.42
N GLY A 10 3.54 11.16 4.13
CA GLY A 10 3.25 10.29 5.27
C GLY A 10 2.58 8.97 4.90
N LYS A 11 2.38 8.65 3.60
CA LYS A 11 1.80 7.37 3.19
C LYS A 11 2.60 6.22 3.79
N ASP A 12 1.91 5.36 4.52
CA ASP A 12 2.43 4.06 4.96
C ASP A 12 2.47 3.13 3.75
N PHE A 13 3.63 2.53 3.49
CA PHE A 13 3.76 1.45 2.50
C PHE A 13 4.56 0.28 3.06
N ARG A 14 4.61 0.14 4.40
CA ARG A 14 5.28 -0.95 5.10
C ARG A 14 4.76 -2.31 4.65
N GLY A 15 3.43 -2.47 4.59
CA GLY A 15 2.80 -3.72 4.17
C GLY A 15 3.17 -4.10 2.74
N GLU A 16 3.05 -3.16 1.80
CA GLU A 16 3.42 -3.40 0.40
C GLU A 16 4.92 -3.74 0.26
N TYR A 17 5.78 -2.99 0.94
CA TYR A 17 7.22 -3.20 0.90
C TYR A 17 7.62 -4.55 1.50
N PHE A 18 7.06 -4.90 2.66
CA PHE A 18 7.33 -6.17 3.35
C PHE A 18 6.91 -7.38 2.51
N HIS A 19 5.72 -7.32 1.90
CA HIS A 19 5.19 -8.47 1.16
C HIS A 19 5.65 -8.57 -0.30
N THR A 20 6.00 -7.45 -0.93
CA THR A 20 6.27 -7.43 -2.39
C THR A 20 7.61 -6.82 -2.77
N GLY A 21 8.31 -6.17 -1.84
CA GLY A 21 9.49 -5.35 -2.14
C GLY A 21 9.17 -4.09 -2.97
N LYS A 22 7.89 -3.69 -3.07
CA LYS A 22 7.42 -2.53 -3.84
C LYS A 22 6.82 -1.45 -2.92
N GLY A 23 6.15 -0.46 -3.52
CA GLY A 23 5.45 0.63 -2.82
C GLY A 23 6.23 1.93 -2.72
N GLY A 24 7.55 1.84 -2.69
CA GLY A 24 8.45 2.96 -2.62
C GLY A 24 9.91 2.50 -2.54
N ASP A 25 10.81 3.44 -2.31
CA ASP A 25 12.23 3.15 -2.16
C ASP A 25 12.90 4.11 -1.16
N LEU A 26 14.05 3.69 -0.66
CA LEU A 26 14.91 4.48 0.21
C LEU A 26 15.92 5.25 -0.65
N LEU A 27 15.84 6.57 -0.64
CA LEU A 27 16.80 7.42 -1.33
C LEU A 27 17.84 7.98 -0.36
N ARG A 28 19.04 8.19 -0.89
CA ARG A 28 20.16 8.87 -0.23
C ARG A 28 20.37 10.22 -0.92
N PHE A 29 20.57 11.24 -0.11
CA PHE A 29 20.77 12.62 -0.53
C PHE A 29 22.22 13.04 -0.28
N ARG A 30 22.58 14.26 -0.72
CA ARG A 30 23.95 14.79 -0.61
C ARG A 30 24.54 14.75 0.79
N ASP A 31 23.73 14.97 1.82
CA ASP A 31 24.15 14.97 3.21
C ASP A 31 24.06 13.58 3.87
N TYR A 32 24.05 12.52 3.06
CA TYR A 32 24.03 11.15 3.53
C TYR A 32 25.25 10.83 4.40
N ALA A 33 24.98 10.36 5.62
CA ALA A 33 26.00 9.80 6.49
C ALA A 33 25.52 8.45 7.02
N PRO A 34 26.26 7.35 6.79
CA PRO A 34 25.89 6.04 7.28
C PRO A 34 25.84 6.03 8.81
N LEU A 35 25.06 5.10 9.36
CA LEU A 35 25.08 4.84 10.79
C LEU A 35 26.40 4.17 11.19
N ALA A 36 26.85 4.44 12.41
CA ALA A 36 27.97 3.70 13.00
C ALA A 36 27.62 2.21 13.13
N ASP A 37 28.64 1.35 13.15
CA ASP A 37 28.45 -0.08 13.32
C ASP A 37 27.65 -0.40 14.60
N GLY A 38 26.62 -1.23 14.46
CA GLY A 38 25.72 -1.60 15.55
C GLY A 38 24.65 -0.56 15.90
N ALA A 39 24.65 0.62 15.29
CA ALA A 39 23.61 1.63 15.54
C ALA A 39 22.30 1.30 14.80
N VAL A 40 21.17 1.51 15.49
CA VAL A 40 19.82 1.28 14.96
C VAL A 40 19.16 2.63 14.64
N GLY A 41 18.65 2.78 13.42
CA GLY A 41 17.94 4.00 13.03
C GLY A 41 17.83 4.18 11.53
N MET A 42 17.53 5.39 11.09
CA MET A 42 17.70 5.84 9.70
C MET A 42 19.00 6.64 9.60
N PRO A 43 19.88 6.35 8.64
CA PRO A 43 21.05 7.19 8.37
C PRO A 43 20.64 8.64 8.13
N ARG A 44 21.51 9.59 8.50
CA ARG A 44 21.32 11.00 8.11
C ARG A 44 21.31 11.10 6.58
N GLY A 45 20.53 12.02 6.04
CA GLY A 45 20.45 12.25 4.60
C GLY A 45 19.82 11.08 3.82
N ALA A 46 19.07 10.19 4.48
CA ALA A 46 18.28 9.15 3.83
C ALA A 46 16.80 9.23 4.22
N ALA A 47 15.91 8.94 3.27
CA ALA A 47 14.47 8.96 3.51
C ALA A 47 13.70 8.05 2.54
N TRP A 48 12.56 7.55 3.01
CA TRP A 48 11.64 6.72 2.24
C TRP A 48 10.70 7.58 1.40
N PHE A 49 10.46 7.17 0.15
CA PHE A 49 9.51 7.82 -0.76
C PHE A 49 8.58 6.80 -1.37
N CYS A 50 7.27 7.05 -1.31
CA CYS A 50 6.31 6.21 -2.02
C CYS A 50 6.46 6.42 -3.54
N ARG A 51 5.97 5.46 -4.32
CA ARG A 51 6.01 5.47 -5.79
C ARG A 51 5.54 6.78 -6.46
N MET A 52 4.64 7.53 -5.81
CA MET A 52 4.15 8.81 -6.35
C MET A 52 5.19 9.94 -6.27
N HIS A 53 6.04 9.94 -5.24
CA HIS A 53 7.00 11.01 -4.99
C HIS A 53 8.44 10.60 -5.30
N LEU A 54 8.67 9.32 -5.64
CA LEU A 54 10.00 8.75 -5.77
C LEU A 54 10.80 9.37 -6.93
N GLU A 55 10.21 9.49 -8.12
CA GLU A 55 10.93 10.03 -9.28
C GLU A 55 11.30 11.50 -9.09
N ASP A 56 10.38 12.31 -8.57
CA ASP A 56 10.70 13.71 -8.28
C ASP A 56 11.75 13.86 -7.18
N ALA A 57 11.70 13.01 -6.15
CA ALA A 57 12.74 12.98 -5.12
C ALA A 57 14.12 12.59 -5.68
N ARG A 58 14.20 11.66 -6.65
CA ARG A 58 15.46 11.31 -7.32
C ARG A 58 16.09 12.49 -8.05
N THR A 59 15.29 13.37 -8.66
CA THR A 59 15.82 14.56 -9.34
C THR A 59 16.47 15.57 -8.39
N LEU A 60 16.31 15.39 -7.07
CA LEU A 60 16.82 16.28 -6.02
C LEU A 60 17.91 15.60 -5.15
N ASP A 61 18.41 14.42 -5.52
CA ASP A 61 19.39 13.65 -4.73
C ASP A 61 20.70 14.41 -4.46
N ALA A 62 21.08 15.33 -5.35
CA ALA A 62 22.23 16.22 -5.21
C ALA A 62 22.02 17.35 -4.18
N GLN A 63 20.81 17.54 -3.64
CA GLN A 63 20.53 18.49 -2.57
C GLN A 63 20.59 17.81 -1.19
N PRO A 64 20.80 18.55 -0.09
CA PRO A 64 20.56 18.03 1.26
C PRO A 64 19.11 17.58 1.43
N LEU A 65 18.88 16.50 2.18
CA LEU A 65 17.54 15.91 2.35
C LEU A 65 16.50 16.94 2.80
N GLY A 66 16.86 17.83 3.73
CA GLY A 66 15.96 18.88 4.23
C GLY A 66 15.45 19.80 3.12
N GLU A 67 16.35 20.28 2.27
CA GLU A 67 16.02 21.15 1.12
C GLU A 67 15.16 20.42 0.09
N ALA A 68 15.51 19.17 -0.24
CA ALA A 68 14.74 18.36 -1.17
C ALA A 68 13.29 18.13 -0.67
N ILE A 69 13.10 17.85 0.62
CA ILE A 69 11.77 17.68 1.21
C ILE A 69 10.96 18.97 1.15
N GLU A 70 11.57 20.13 1.40
CA GLU A 70 10.89 21.41 1.25
C GLU A 70 10.42 21.66 -0.18
N VAL A 71 11.28 21.40 -1.18
CA VAL A 71 10.93 21.54 -2.60
C VAL A 71 9.75 20.62 -2.95
N LEU A 72 9.80 19.35 -2.52
CA LEU A 72 8.72 18.40 -2.76
C LEU A 72 7.41 18.82 -2.07
N ARG A 73 7.46 19.29 -0.83
CA ARG A 73 6.26 19.79 -0.12
C ARG A 73 5.66 21.03 -0.76
N ARG A 74 6.47 21.95 -1.29
CA ARG A 74 5.96 23.09 -2.06
C ARG A 74 5.26 22.65 -3.35
N ARG A 75 5.75 21.59 -3.99
CA ARG A 75 5.19 21.05 -5.23
C ARG A 75 3.91 20.24 -5.03
N PHE A 76 3.88 19.38 -4.01
CA PHE A 76 2.79 18.42 -3.79
C PHE A 76 1.77 18.88 -2.74
N GLY A 77 2.08 19.94 -1.99
CA GLY A 77 1.24 20.48 -0.94
C GLY A 77 1.57 19.95 0.46
N GLY A 78 0.80 20.43 1.43
CA GLY A 78 0.86 19.97 2.81
C GLY A 78 0.10 18.66 2.98
N PHE A 79 0.68 17.72 3.70
CA PHE A 79 0.06 16.45 4.04
C PHE A 79 -0.12 16.34 5.55
N PRO A 80 -1.18 15.65 6.02
CA PRO A 80 -1.28 15.33 7.43
C PRO A 80 -0.10 14.45 7.87
N PRO A 81 0.26 14.47 9.16
CA PRO A 81 1.26 13.55 9.68
C PRO A 81 0.82 12.09 9.45
N PRO A 82 1.76 11.16 9.24
CA PRO A 82 1.46 9.74 9.08
C PRO A 82 0.69 9.22 10.31
N ALA A 83 -0.34 8.42 10.08
CA ALA A 83 -1.01 7.70 11.15
C ALA A 83 -0.06 6.59 11.66
N ILE A 84 0.45 6.75 12.88
CA ILE A 84 1.35 5.78 13.49
C ILE A 84 0.50 4.69 14.15
N GLY A 85 0.67 3.45 13.72
CA GLY A 85 -0.08 2.31 14.22
C GLY A 85 0.54 0.97 13.84
N PRO A 86 -0.11 -0.15 14.22
CA PRO A 86 0.25 -1.47 13.70
C PRO A 86 0.23 -1.44 12.16
N MET A 87 1.07 -2.25 11.54
CA MET A 87 1.02 -2.42 10.09
C MET A 87 -0.34 -3.04 9.74
N PRO A 88 -1.14 -2.42 8.87
CA PRO A 88 -2.44 -2.96 8.54
C PRO A 88 -2.27 -4.22 7.67
N ASP A 89 -3.20 -5.16 7.84
CA ASP A 89 -3.22 -6.36 7.02
C ASP A 89 -3.57 -6.00 5.57
N PRO A 90 -2.95 -6.67 4.58
CA PRO A 90 -3.39 -6.57 3.19
C PRO A 90 -4.87 -6.93 3.04
N GLU A 91 -5.54 -6.26 2.11
CA GLU A 91 -6.97 -6.38 1.89
C GLU A 91 -7.25 -6.96 0.50
N LEU A 92 -8.10 -7.98 0.43
CA LEU A 92 -8.66 -8.48 -0.82
C LEU A 92 -9.89 -7.67 -1.19
N TRP A 93 -9.80 -6.93 -2.30
CA TRP A 93 -10.89 -6.14 -2.85
C TRP A 93 -11.49 -6.81 -4.08
N VAL A 94 -12.82 -6.91 -4.11
CA VAL A 94 -13.57 -7.22 -5.33
C VAL A 94 -13.89 -5.90 -6.02
N VAL A 95 -13.30 -5.69 -7.20
CA VAL A 95 -13.47 -4.44 -7.97
C VAL A 95 -14.73 -4.52 -8.83
N CYS A 96 -14.95 -5.66 -9.48
CA CYS A 96 -16.18 -5.92 -10.22
C CYS A 96 -16.47 -7.43 -10.29
N ALA A 97 -17.75 -7.80 -10.36
CA ALA A 97 -18.19 -9.20 -10.38
C ALA A 97 -18.04 -9.90 -11.75
N GLY A 98 -17.85 -9.13 -12.83
CA GLY A 98 -17.79 -9.67 -14.20
C GLY A 98 -19.09 -10.34 -14.65
N SER A 99 -18.98 -11.30 -15.58
CA SER A 99 -20.12 -11.90 -16.28
C SER A 99 -20.80 -13.04 -15.52
N ASN A 100 -20.12 -13.71 -14.59
CA ASN A 100 -20.67 -14.82 -13.83
C ASN A 100 -20.99 -14.42 -12.38
N LEU A 101 -21.95 -13.50 -12.24
CA LEU A 101 -22.39 -12.95 -10.96
C LEU A 101 -22.82 -14.05 -9.97
N ALA A 102 -23.45 -15.12 -10.45
CA ALA A 102 -23.90 -16.22 -9.59
C ALA A 102 -22.73 -16.97 -8.93
N ALA A 103 -21.64 -17.22 -9.65
CA ALA A 103 -20.45 -17.84 -9.08
C ALA A 103 -19.75 -16.93 -8.07
N VAL A 104 -19.57 -15.65 -8.42
CA VAL A 104 -18.95 -14.66 -7.53
C VAL A 104 -19.76 -14.47 -6.25
N LEU A 105 -21.08 -14.40 -6.35
CA LEU A 105 -21.96 -14.27 -5.19
C LEU A 105 -21.84 -15.48 -4.24
N ARG A 106 -21.69 -16.71 -4.76
CA ARG A 106 -21.44 -17.88 -3.92
C ARG A 106 -20.11 -17.77 -3.18
N LEU A 107 -19.04 -17.38 -3.87
CA LEU A 107 -17.70 -17.23 -3.28
C LEU A 107 -17.68 -16.14 -2.19
N VAL A 108 -18.22 -14.96 -2.49
CA VAL A 108 -18.33 -13.84 -1.54
C VAL A 108 -19.06 -14.26 -0.28
N ARG A 109 -20.17 -15.00 -0.41
CA ARG A 109 -20.91 -15.50 0.76
C ARG A 109 -20.12 -16.51 1.57
N SER A 110 -19.39 -17.42 0.91
CA SER A 110 -18.59 -18.43 1.61
C SER A 110 -17.45 -17.82 2.41
N SER A 111 -16.87 -16.69 1.98
CA SER A 111 -15.79 -16.03 2.71
C SER A 111 -16.27 -15.04 3.76
N SER A 112 -17.40 -14.35 3.52
CA SER A 112 -17.90 -13.27 4.41
C SER A 112 -18.97 -13.72 5.41
N GLY A 113 -19.61 -14.86 5.20
CA GLY A 113 -20.79 -15.27 5.95
C GLY A 113 -22.06 -14.45 5.65
N TRP A 114 -22.04 -13.57 4.64
CA TRP A 114 -23.18 -12.72 4.31
C TRP A 114 -24.38 -13.49 3.73
N THR A 115 -25.57 -12.93 3.93
CA THR A 115 -26.78 -13.38 3.25
C THR A 115 -26.71 -13.10 1.74
N PRO A 116 -27.52 -13.78 0.91
CA PRO A 116 -27.59 -13.49 -0.53
C PRO A 116 -27.91 -12.02 -0.86
N ALA A 117 -28.80 -11.40 -0.08
CA ALA A 117 -29.19 -10.01 -0.29
C ALA A 117 -28.03 -9.04 -0.02
N GLN A 118 -27.34 -9.20 1.12
CA GLN A 118 -26.17 -8.39 1.49
C GLN A 118 -25.04 -8.53 0.48
N ALA A 119 -24.71 -9.77 0.07
CA ALA A 119 -23.66 -10.00 -0.90
C ALA A 119 -24.00 -9.37 -2.27
N ARG A 120 -25.26 -9.48 -2.71
CA ARG A 120 -25.71 -8.85 -3.95
C ARG A 120 -25.65 -7.33 -3.86
N GLU A 121 -26.13 -6.74 -2.78
CA GLU A 121 -26.08 -5.29 -2.55
C GLU A 121 -24.65 -4.78 -2.65
N ARG A 122 -23.70 -5.44 -1.98
CA ARG A 122 -22.27 -5.08 -2.01
C ARG A 122 -21.67 -5.19 -3.42
N LEU A 123 -21.96 -6.28 -4.13
CA LEU A 123 -21.50 -6.47 -5.51
C LEU A 123 -22.03 -5.40 -6.48
N MET A 124 -23.23 -4.88 -6.23
CA MET A 124 -23.85 -3.84 -7.07
C MET A 124 -23.43 -2.42 -6.67
N ALA A 125 -23.01 -2.21 -5.41
CA ALA A 125 -22.62 -0.90 -4.90
C ALA A 125 -21.25 -0.41 -5.42
N GLY A 126 -20.42 -1.32 -5.98
CA GLY A 126 -19.10 -1.02 -6.50
C GLY A 126 -17.99 -1.77 -5.76
N PRO A 127 -16.72 -1.29 -5.82
CA PRO A 127 -15.61 -1.97 -5.18
C PRO A 127 -15.77 -2.10 -3.67
N PHE A 128 -15.48 -3.28 -3.11
CA PHE A 128 -15.57 -3.53 -1.68
C PHE A 128 -14.46 -4.46 -1.18
N CYS A 129 -14.07 -4.30 0.08
CA CYS A 129 -13.17 -5.21 0.78
C CYS A 129 -13.93 -6.48 1.19
N LEU A 130 -13.41 -7.63 0.78
CA LEU A 130 -14.00 -8.94 1.06
C LEU A 130 -13.36 -9.59 2.29
N ALA A 131 -12.05 -9.46 2.44
CA ALA A 131 -11.28 -10.05 3.53
C ALA A 131 -9.96 -9.29 3.72
N SER A 132 -9.41 -9.36 4.92
CA SER A 132 -8.07 -8.85 5.25
C SER A 132 -7.24 -9.99 5.83
N GLY A 133 -5.96 -10.04 5.51
CA GLY A 133 -5.06 -11.09 5.99
C GLY A 133 -3.77 -11.17 5.18
N TRP A 134 -2.96 -12.19 5.45
CA TRP A 134 -1.69 -12.35 4.77
C TRP A 134 -1.91 -12.70 3.29
N PRO A 135 -1.04 -12.25 2.36
CA PRO A 135 -1.25 -12.50 0.93
C PRO A 135 -1.36 -13.99 0.57
N CYS A 136 -0.68 -14.87 1.30
CA CYS A 136 -0.79 -16.32 1.12
C CYS A 136 -2.16 -16.88 1.54
N GLU A 137 -2.82 -16.29 2.54
CA GLU A 137 -4.16 -16.66 2.99
C GLU A 137 -5.24 -16.17 2.00
N LEU A 138 -4.98 -15.03 1.35
CA LEU A 138 -5.86 -14.43 0.35
C LEU A 138 -5.74 -15.08 -1.04
N ALA A 139 -4.58 -15.69 -1.35
CA ALA A 139 -4.29 -16.23 -2.68
C ALA A 139 -5.32 -17.25 -3.21
N PRO A 140 -5.82 -18.22 -2.41
CA PRO A 140 -6.87 -19.14 -2.87
C PRO A 140 -8.15 -18.42 -3.29
N TRP A 141 -8.54 -17.37 -2.56
CA TRP A 141 -9.73 -16.58 -2.87
C TRP A 141 -9.56 -15.74 -4.13
N VAL A 142 -8.38 -15.14 -4.31
CA VAL A 142 -8.03 -14.41 -5.54
C VAL A 142 -8.20 -15.29 -6.76
N GLU A 143 -7.67 -16.51 -6.71
CA GLU A 143 -7.75 -17.45 -7.83
C GLU A 143 -9.20 -17.86 -8.13
N LEU A 144 -9.96 -18.27 -7.11
CA LEU A 144 -11.36 -18.67 -7.27
C LEU A 144 -12.23 -17.53 -7.82
N LEU A 145 -12.03 -16.30 -7.34
CA LEU A 145 -12.79 -15.13 -7.80
C LEU A 145 -12.46 -14.78 -9.25
N ARG A 146 -11.17 -14.85 -9.65
CA ARG A 146 -10.75 -14.63 -11.05
C ARG A 146 -11.28 -15.70 -11.98
N GLN A 147 -11.24 -16.97 -11.58
CA GLN A 147 -11.84 -18.07 -12.34
C GLN A 147 -13.37 -17.90 -12.49
N ALA A 148 -14.03 -17.33 -11.48
CA ALA A 148 -15.44 -16.94 -11.55
C ALA A 148 -15.69 -15.66 -12.38
N GLY A 149 -14.65 -15.05 -12.97
CA GLY A 149 -14.75 -13.88 -13.83
C GLY A 149 -14.75 -12.52 -13.11
N ALA A 150 -14.50 -12.48 -11.80
CA ALA A 150 -14.37 -11.22 -11.07
C ALA A 150 -13.00 -10.56 -11.31
N SER A 151 -12.98 -9.22 -11.29
CA SER A 151 -11.75 -8.46 -11.13
C SER A 151 -11.50 -8.23 -9.64
N VAL A 152 -10.29 -8.56 -9.19
CA VAL A 152 -9.88 -8.46 -7.78
C VAL A 152 -8.49 -7.86 -7.66
N GLU A 153 -8.28 -7.13 -6.56
CA GLU A 153 -7.03 -6.47 -6.22
C GLU A 153 -6.65 -6.81 -4.77
N ILE A 154 -5.36 -6.99 -4.51
CA ILE A 154 -4.82 -6.91 -3.15
C ILE A 154 -4.37 -5.47 -2.93
N ARG A 155 -4.92 -4.83 -1.91
CA ARG A 155 -4.55 -3.47 -1.50
C ARG A 155 -3.76 -3.52 -0.21
N TYR A 156 -2.79 -2.62 -0.11
CA TYR A 156 -1.96 -2.42 1.08
C TYR A 156 -2.34 -1.02 1.61
N PRO A 157 -3.31 -0.94 2.53
CA PRO A 157 -3.79 0.33 3.06
C PRO A 157 -2.73 1.08 3.88
#